data_AF-A0A8H6LYN6-F1
#
_entry.id   AF-A0A8H6LYN6-F1
#
_cell.length_a   1.000
_cell.length_b   1.000
_cell.length_c   1.000
_cell.angle_alpha   90.00
_cell.angle_beta   90.00
_cell.angle_gamma   90.00
#
_symmetry.space_group_name_H-M   'P 1'
#
loop_
_entity.id
_entity.type
_entity.pdbx_description
1 polymer ?
#
loop_
_entity_poly.entity_id
_entity_poly.type
_entity_poly.pdbx_seq_one_letter_code
_entity_poly.pdbx_strand_id
1 'polypeptide(L)'
;MRPIPSSFASACRDLLRGGLRPVVPSSYQSVLCLQKHLRTVKVPTHRNALTSLLCEDHSLGIEQFRRRLYPDRSRIPPECRICRYCKTGVETEVHALFRCAGPKESRMLQERRSVFMERVENFAGRRLESESRYTMRS
;
A
#
# COMPACT_ATOMS: atom_id res chain seq x y z
N MET A 1 0.60 3.60 27.86
CA MET A 1 0.96 3.64 26.42
C MET A 1 1.91 4.82 26.20
N ARG A 2 3.17 4.59 25.82
CA ARG A 2 4.07 5.68 25.43
C ARG A 2 3.94 5.90 23.91
N PRO A 3 3.84 7.14 23.42
CA PRO A 3 3.83 7.40 21.99
C PRO A 3 5.20 7.06 21.40
N ILE A 4 5.20 6.38 20.25
CA ILE A 4 6.42 6.05 19.50
C ILE A 4 7.00 7.37 18.94
N PRO A 5 8.31 7.65 19.09
CA PRO A 5 8.90 8.88 18.61
C PRO A 5 8.79 8.98 17.08
N SER A 6 8.27 10.12 16.64
CA SER A 6 7.81 10.44 15.28
C SER A 6 8.92 10.73 14.26
N SER A 7 10.19 10.48 14.59
CA SER A 7 11.31 11.09 13.87
C SER A 7 11.64 10.42 12.53
N PHE A 8 11.48 9.10 12.39
CA PHE A 8 11.76 8.41 11.11
C PHE A 8 10.64 8.56 10.07
N ALA A 9 9.39 8.77 10.52
CA ALA A 9 8.24 8.99 9.64
C ALA A 9 8.22 10.39 9.01
N SER A 10 9.10 11.30 9.41
CA SER A 10 9.10 12.69 8.93
C SER A 10 9.70 12.82 7.53
N ALA A 11 10.85 12.18 7.27
CA ALA A 11 11.60 12.37 6.03
C ALA A 11 10.89 11.81 4.78
N CYS A 12 10.18 10.69 4.90
CA CYS A 12 9.43 10.12 3.77
C CYS A 12 8.16 10.92 3.43
N ARG A 13 7.58 11.64 4.40
CA ARG A 13 6.33 12.40 4.19
C ARG A 13 6.50 13.60 3.25
N ASP A 14 7.69 14.17 3.15
CA ASP A 14 7.93 15.34 2.31
C ASP A 14 8.01 15.02 0.81
N LEU A 15 8.45 13.82 0.43
CA LEU A 15 8.33 13.33 -0.94
C LEU A 15 6.89 13.05 -1.34
N LEU A 16 6.08 12.66 -0.36
CA LEU A 16 4.71 12.27 -0.57
C LEU A 16 3.75 13.46 -0.78
N ARG A 17 4.15 14.67 -0.35
CA ARG A 17 3.40 15.92 -0.54
C ARG A 17 3.36 16.44 -1.98
N GLY A 18 4.00 15.76 -2.93
CA GLY A 18 3.78 16.01 -4.36
C GLY A 18 4.41 17.27 -4.94
N GLY A 19 5.23 17.99 -4.17
CA GLY A 19 6.16 18.95 -4.74
C GLY A 19 7.20 18.22 -5.56
N LEU A 20 7.11 18.27 -6.89
CA LEU A 20 8.17 17.84 -7.79
C LEU A 20 9.37 18.75 -7.54
N ARG A 21 10.28 18.33 -6.66
CA ARG A 21 11.54 19.05 -6.48
C ARG A 21 12.44 18.79 -7.70
N PRO A 22 13.21 19.79 -8.15
CA PRO A 22 14.23 19.59 -9.17
C PRO A 22 15.13 18.39 -8.82
N VAL A 23 15.52 17.62 -9.83
CA VAL A 23 16.48 16.53 -9.66
C VAL A 23 17.85 17.16 -9.45
N VAL A 24 18.42 17.00 -8.26
CA VAL A 24 19.76 17.48 -7.91
C VAL A 24 20.65 16.23 -7.76
N PRO A 25 21.72 16.07 -8.56
CA PRO A 25 22.55 14.85 -8.56
C PRO A 25 23.17 14.50 -7.20
N SER A 26 23.40 15.50 -6.35
CA SER A 26 23.97 15.33 -5.01
C SER A 26 22.94 14.95 -3.93
N SER A 27 21.66 14.81 -4.27
CA SER A 27 20.59 14.53 -3.31
C SER A 27 19.93 13.19 -3.57
N TYR A 28 19.97 12.29 -2.58
CA TYR A 28 19.27 11.00 -2.65
C TYR A 28 17.75 11.14 -2.83
N GLN A 29 17.17 12.27 -2.36
CA GLN A 29 15.76 12.60 -2.53
C GLN A 29 15.37 12.71 -4.01
N SER A 30 16.32 13.05 -4.88
CA SER A 30 16.12 13.14 -6.32
C SER A 30 16.06 11.78 -7.02
N VAL A 31 16.58 10.71 -6.41
CA VAL A 31 16.36 9.34 -6.89
C VAL A 31 14.94 8.89 -6.57
N LEU A 32 14.43 9.27 -5.39
CA LEU A 32 13.10 8.90 -4.95
C LEU A 32 12.01 9.51 -5.85
N CYS A 33 12.18 10.75 -6.34
CA CYS A 33 11.23 11.36 -7.29
C CYS A 33 11.22 10.71 -8.69
N LEU A 34 12.15 9.80 -8.99
CA LEU A 34 12.12 8.96 -10.20
C LEU A 34 11.20 7.73 -10.04
N GLN A 35 10.80 7.39 -8.82
CA GLN A 35 9.91 6.26 -8.59
C GLN A 35 8.56 6.50 -9.26
N LYS A 36 8.21 5.63 -10.20
CA LYS A 36 7.00 5.73 -11.05
C LYS A 36 5.74 6.01 -10.24
N HIS A 37 5.57 5.35 -9.09
CA HIS A 37 4.37 5.47 -8.27
C HIS A 37 4.15 6.87 -7.68
N LEU A 38 5.21 7.64 -7.42
CA LEU A 38 5.09 9.03 -6.95
C LEU A 38 4.57 9.97 -8.05
N ARG A 39 4.75 9.60 -9.33
CA ARG A 39 4.28 10.37 -10.49
C ARG A 39 2.91 9.93 -11.00
N THR A 40 2.63 8.63 -10.97
CA THR A 40 1.39 8.05 -11.47
C THR A 40 0.24 8.17 -10.48
N VAL A 41 0.50 8.00 -9.18
CA VAL A 41 -0.54 8.09 -8.15
C VAL A 41 -0.75 9.56 -7.78
N LYS A 42 -1.82 10.15 -8.32
CA LYS A 42 -2.14 11.58 -8.13
C LYS A 42 -2.69 11.90 -6.74
N VAL A 43 -3.47 10.98 -6.18
CA VAL A 43 -4.09 11.17 -4.87
C VAL A 43 -3.03 10.99 -3.78
N PRO A 44 -2.72 12.03 -2.97
CA PRO A 44 -1.65 11.96 -1.97
C PRO A 44 -1.85 10.83 -0.95
N THR A 45 -3.09 10.60 -0.51
CA THR A 45 -3.41 9.53 0.46
C THR A 45 -3.13 8.13 -0.11
N HIS A 46 -3.43 7.89 -1.39
CA HIS A 46 -3.12 6.61 -2.05
C HIS A 46 -1.61 6.43 -2.23
N ARG A 47 -0.89 7.51 -2.52
CA ARG A 47 0.57 7.48 -2.63
C ARG A 47 1.20 7.11 -1.30
N ASN A 48 0.76 7.74 -0.20
CA ASN A 48 1.19 7.39 1.14
C ASN A 48 0.95 5.90 1.44
N ALA A 49 -0.26 5.42 1.16
CA ALA A 49 -0.62 4.03 1.41
C ALA A 49 0.27 3.05 0.60
N LEU A 50 0.52 3.35 -0.67
CA LEU A 50 1.37 2.53 -1.53
C LEU A 50 2.84 2.56 -1.11
N THR A 51 3.37 3.72 -0.74
CA THR A 51 4.74 3.84 -0.22
C THR A 51 4.88 3.10 1.11
N SER A 52 3.92 3.24 2.02
CA SER A 52 3.87 2.43 3.25
C SER A 52 3.84 0.93 2.94
N LEU A 53 3.10 0.50 1.91
CA LEU A 53 3.09 -0.90 1.49
C LEU A 53 4.46 -1.37 0.97
N LEU A 54 5.08 -0.59 0.08
CA LEU A 54 6.38 -0.92 -0.52
C LEU A 54 7.55 -0.89 0.47
N CYS A 55 7.46 -0.06 1.50
CA CYS A 55 8.50 0.08 2.53
C CYS A 55 8.22 -0.79 3.78
N GLU A 56 7.27 -1.73 3.71
CA GLU A 56 6.86 -2.57 4.84
C GLU A 56 6.45 -1.74 6.09
N ASP A 57 6.01 -0.50 5.89
CA ASP A 57 5.57 0.45 6.93
C ASP A 57 4.07 0.65 6.93
N HIS A 58 3.35 -0.46 6.83
CA HIS A 58 1.89 -0.50 6.84
C HIS A 58 1.34 -1.08 8.14
N SER A 59 0.04 -0.87 8.33
CA SER A 59 -0.66 -1.26 9.55
C SER A 59 -1.10 -2.73 9.59
N LEU A 60 -0.80 -3.53 8.55
CA LEU A 60 -1.19 -4.95 8.48
C LEU A 60 -0.43 -5.82 9.49
N GLY A 61 -1.07 -6.90 9.93
CA GLY A 61 -0.61 -7.76 11.01
C GLY A 61 0.75 -8.40 10.74
N ILE A 62 1.03 -8.81 9.50
CA ILE A 62 2.34 -9.38 9.14
C ILE A 62 3.50 -8.47 9.59
N GLU A 63 3.37 -7.15 9.41
CA GLU A 63 4.35 -6.15 9.80
C GLU A 63 4.22 -5.66 11.25
N GLN A 64 2.99 -5.44 11.71
CA GLN A 64 2.75 -4.97 13.08
C GLN A 64 3.22 -5.99 14.12
N PHE A 65 3.00 -7.28 13.88
CA PHE A 65 3.47 -8.34 14.76
C PHE A 65 4.94 -8.69 14.52
N ARG A 66 5.51 -8.44 13.33
CA ARG A 66 6.97 -8.58 13.10
C ARG A 66 7.79 -7.70 14.04
N ARG A 67 7.30 -6.48 14.30
CA ARG A 67 7.96 -5.47 15.13
C ARG A 67 7.70 -5.66 16.63
N ARG A 68 6.85 -6.61 17.00
CA ARG A 68 6.49 -6.91 18.40
C ARG A 68 7.23 -8.15 18.88
N LEU A 69 7.49 -8.15 20.18
CA LEU A 69 8.03 -9.30 20.91
C LEU A 69 7.01 -9.74 21.94
N TYR A 70 7.05 -11.03 22.29
CA TYR A 70 6.39 -11.54 23.47
C TYR A 70 7.03 -10.97 24.75
N PRO A 71 6.39 -11.12 25.92
CA PRO A 71 6.96 -10.67 27.20
C PRO A 71 8.35 -11.24 27.52
N ASP A 72 8.62 -12.47 27.06
CA ASP A 72 9.90 -13.15 27.16
C ASP A 72 10.96 -12.68 26.14
N ARG A 73 10.63 -11.65 25.35
CA ARG A 73 11.43 -11.08 24.25
C ARG A 73 11.59 -12.00 23.03
N SER A 74 10.88 -13.12 22.95
CA SER A 74 10.86 -13.94 21.75
C SER A 74 10.05 -13.26 20.63
N ARG A 75 10.39 -13.57 19.37
CA ARG A 75 9.71 -13.02 18.19
C ARG A 75 8.37 -13.71 17.98
N ILE A 76 7.35 -12.96 17.56
CA ILE A 76 6.04 -13.54 17.19
C ILE A 76 6.17 -14.30 15.86
N PRO A 77 5.92 -15.63 15.85
CA PRO A 77 5.95 -16.42 14.63
C PRO A 77 4.93 -15.92 13.59
N PRO A 78 5.23 -16.02 12.28
CA PRO A 78 4.31 -15.59 11.22
C PRO A 78 2.90 -16.18 11.33
N GLU A 79 2.78 -17.45 11.70
CA GLU A 79 1.53 -18.19 11.87
C GLU A 79 0.62 -17.59 12.96
N CYS A 80 1.18 -16.88 13.94
CA CYS A 80 0.43 -16.20 14.99
C CYS A 80 -0.07 -14.81 14.57
N ARG A 81 0.31 -14.29 13.40
CA ARG A 81 -0.02 -12.92 12.94
C ARG A 81 -1.37 -12.90 12.23
N ILE A 82 -2.40 -13.27 12.98
CA ILE A 82 -3.74 -13.53 12.46
C ILE A 82 -4.40 -12.28 11.82
N CYS A 83 -5.09 -12.48 10.70
CA CYS A 83 -5.89 -11.50 9.97
C CYS A 83 -6.93 -10.82 10.85
N ARG A 84 -6.95 -9.48 10.86
CA ARG A 84 -7.91 -8.71 11.67
C ARG A 84 -9.34 -8.87 11.18
N TYR A 85 -9.52 -9.19 9.91
CA TYR A 85 -10.83 -9.27 9.26
C TYR A 85 -11.46 -10.66 9.41
N CYS A 86 -10.80 -11.71 8.89
CA CYS A 86 -11.40 -13.05 8.87
C CYS A 86 -11.00 -13.97 10.03
N LYS A 87 -9.95 -13.62 10.79
CA LYS A 87 -9.45 -14.40 11.95
C LYS A 87 -8.97 -15.83 11.66
N THR A 88 -8.87 -16.24 10.39
CA THR A 88 -8.58 -17.65 10.01
C THR A 88 -7.23 -17.90 9.36
N GLY A 89 -6.38 -16.88 9.17
CA GLY A 89 -5.06 -17.03 8.56
C GLY A 89 -4.16 -15.82 8.80
N VAL A 90 -2.93 -15.85 8.28
CA VAL A 90 -1.95 -14.77 8.45
C VAL A 90 -2.36 -13.51 7.69
N GLU A 91 -2.24 -12.34 8.32
CA GLU A 91 -2.56 -11.04 7.74
C GLU A 91 -1.47 -10.52 6.79
N THR A 92 -1.23 -11.22 5.68
CA THR A 92 -0.36 -10.73 4.61
C THR A 92 -1.05 -9.63 3.79
N GLU A 93 -0.27 -8.88 3.03
CA GLU A 93 -0.72 -7.87 2.07
C GLU A 93 -1.69 -8.49 1.06
N VAL A 94 -1.28 -9.64 0.49
CA VAL A 94 -2.08 -10.37 -0.50
C VAL A 94 -3.38 -10.87 0.11
N HIS A 95 -3.32 -11.41 1.34
CA HIS A 95 -4.51 -11.85 2.04
C HIS A 95 -5.46 -10.67 2.29
N ALA A 96 -5.02 -9.63 2.98
CA ALA A 96 -5.87 -8.52 3.38
C ALA A 96 -6.47 -7.77 2.17
N LEU A 97 -5.65 -7.49 1.15
CA LEU A 97 -6.07 -6.66 0.02
C LEU A 97 -6.91 -7.43 -1.01
N PHE A 98 -6.55 -8.68 -1.32
CA PHE A 98 -7.12 -9.38 -2.48
C PHE A 98 -7.93 -10.63 -2.13
N ARG A 99 -7.57 -11.39 -1.09
CA ARG A 99 -8.17 -12.71 -0.82
C ARG A 99 -9.15 -12.72 0.34
N CYS A 100 -9.03 -11.80 1.28
CA CYS A 100 -9.78 -11.85 2.52
C CYS A 100 -11.28 -11.69 2.24
N ALA A 101 -12.04 -12.67 2.73
CA ALA A 101 -13.50 -12.70 2.66
C ALA A 101 -14.17 -11.78 3.69
N GLY A 102 -13.42 -11.35 4.71
CA GLY A 102 -13.97 -10.67 5.88
C GLY A 102 -14.48 -11.62 6.96
N PRO A 103 -15.19 -11.10 7.97
CA PRO A 103 -15.91 -11.91 8.94
C PRO A 103 -16.87 -12.89 8.23
N LYS A 104 -17.04 -14.11 8.75
CA LYS A 104 -17.85 -15.16 8.12
C LYS A 104 -19.29 -14.73 7.77
N GLU A 105 -19.84 -13.79 8.52
CA GLU A 105 -21.20 -13.28 8.38
C GLU A 105 -21.31 -12.06 7.45
N SER A 106 -20.19 -11.51 6.98
CA SER A 106 -20.17 -10.25 6.22
C SER A 106 -19.51 -10.40 4.86
N ARG A 107 -20.28 -10.12 3.80
CA ARG A 107 -19.77 -10.05 2.41
C ARG A 107 -19.26 -8.67 2.02
N MET A 108 -19.37 -7.68 2.91
CA MET A 108 -19.09 -6.27 2.61
C MET A 108 -17.69 -6.03 2.01
N LEU A 109 -16.66 -6.73 2.49
CA LEU A 109 -15.30 -6.57 1.94
C LEU A 109 -15.18 -7.12 0.52
N GLN A 110 -15.87 -8.21 0.21
CA GLN A 110 -15.86 -8.81 -1.12
C GLN A 110 -16.59 -7.92 -2.12
N GLU A 111 -17.75 -7.40 -1.73
CA GLU A 111 -18.56 -6.47 -2.54
C GLU A 111 -17.82 -5.16 -2.82
N ARG A 112 -17.19 -4.56 -1.80
CA ARG A 112 -16.40 -3.33 -2.01
C ARG A 112 -15.21 -3.58 -2.93
N ARG A 113 -14.60 -4.76 -2.85
CA ARG A 113 -13.49 -5.15 -3.72
C ARG A 113 -13.98 -5.38 -5.15
N SER A 114 -15.10 -6.06 -5.37
CA SER A 114 -15.63 -6.29 -6.71
C SER A 114 -15.96 -4.97 -7.41
N VAL A 115 -16.66 -4.05 -6.72
CA VAL A 115 -16.96 -2.71 -7.25
C VAL A 115 -15.68 -1.94 -7.58
N PHE A 116 -14.64 -2.05 -6.75
CA PHE A 116 -13.36 -1.42 -7.04
C PHE A 116 -12.67 -2.03 -8.26
N MET A 117 -12.61 -3.37 -8.34
CA MET A 117 -11.96 -4.08 -9.45
C MET A 117 -12.67 -3.84 -10.78
N GLU A 118 -14.01 -3.84 -10.78
CA GLU A 118 -14.81 -3.50 -11.96
C GLU A 118 -14.50 -2.07 -12.44
N ARG A 119 -14.36 -1.10 -11.52
CA ARG A 119 -13.94 0.27 -11.89
C ARG A 119 -12.53 0.30 -12.48
N VAL A 120 -11.60 -0.48 -11.93
CA VAL A 120 -10.22 -0.57 -12.41
C VAL A 120 -10.19 -1.19 -13.81
N GLU A 121 -10.90 -2.28 -14.04
CA GLU A 121 -11.00 -2.96 -15.33
C GLU A 121 -11.64 -2.04 -16.38
N ASN A 122 -12.75 -1.39 -16.04
CA ASN A 122 -13.42 -0.42 -16.92
C ASN A 122 -12.54 0.79 -17.24
N PHE A 123 -11.66 1.20 -16.33
CA PHE A 123 -10.70 2.27 -16.58
C PHE A 123 -9.52 1.77 -17.45
N ALA A 124 -9.01 0.58 -17.16
CA ALA A 124 -7.91 -0.03 -17.90
C ALA A 124 -8.31 -0.33 -19.35
N GLY A 125 -9.51 -0.88 -19.59
CA GLY A 125 -10.06 -1.12 -20.92
C GLY A 125 -10.14 0.17 -21.74
N ARG A 126 -10.66 1.25 -21.16
CA ARG A 126 -10.70 2.58 -21.81
C ARG A 126 -9.32 3.12 -22.16
N ARG A 127 -8.31 2.87 -21.32
CA ARG A 127 -6.93 3.30 -21.58
C ARG A 127 -6.32 2.53 -22.75
N LEU A 128 -6.52 1.21 -22.82
CA LEU A 128 -6.04 0.39 -23.94
C LEU A 128 -6.68 0.79 -25.28
N GLU A 129 -7.98 1.08 -25.29
CA GLU A 129 -8.66 1.59 -26.49
C GLU A 129 -8.16 2.96 -26.93
N SER A 130 -7.82 3.84 -25.97
CA SER A 130 -7.28 5.17 -26.28
C SER A 130 -5.85 5.10 -26.84
N GLU A 131 -5.02 4.17 -26.34
CA GLU A 131 -3.67 3.94 -26.83
C GLU A 131 -3.67 3.28 -28.22
N SER A 132 -4.60 2.35 -28.47
CA SER A 132 -4.81 1.73 -29.78
C SER A 132 -5.30 2.74 -30.85
N ARG A 133 -6.19 3.67 -30.48
CA ARG A 133 -6.63 4.75 -31.38
C ARG A 133 -5.53 5.75 -31.71
N TYR A 134 -4.56 5.94 -30.82
CA TYR A 134 -3.42 6.83 -31.04
C TYR A 134 -2.38 6.19 -31.98
N THR A 135 -2.12 4.88 -31.86
CA THR A 135 -1.19 4.16 -32.73
C THR A 135 -1.70 3.94 -34.16
N MET A 136 -3.03 3.90 -34.38
CA MET A 136 -3.61 3.80 -35.74
C MET A 136 -3.73 5.13 -36.48
N ARG A 137 -3.45 6.27 -35.83
CA ARG A 137 -3.50 7.62 -36.43
C ARG A 137 -2.13 8.25 -36.67
N SER A 138 -1.06 7.53 -36.33
CA SER A 138 0.34 7.91 -36.57
C SER A 138 0.87 7.14 -37.77
#